data_AF-X8AHI7-F1
#
_entry.id   AF-X8AHI7-F1
#
_cell.length_a   1.000
_cell.length_b   1.000
_cell.length_c   1.000
_cell.angle_alpha   90.00
_cell.angle_beta   90.00
_cell.angle_gamma   90.00
#
_symmetry.space_group_name_H-M   'P 1'
#
loop_
_entity.id
_entity.type
_entity.pdbx_description
1 polymer ?
#
loop_
_entity_poly.entity_id
_entity_poly.type
_entity_poly.pdbx_seq_one_letter_code
_entity_poly.pdbx_strand_id
1 'polypeptide(L)'
;MTAEAIPKIHTDDLPMPEARDEAWLIVGRSPIVELEDGYAVTTRDLVETVLKDPATFSSKKAFDVLASPVPLVPIAFDPPQQTRYRQILQPFFSPGQLSRLNPN
;
A
#
# COMPACT_ATOMS: atom_id res chain seq x y z
N MET A 1 0.74 16.73 -27.69
CA MET A 1 1.46 16.25 -26.50
C MET A 1 1.64 14.76 -26.66
N THR A 2 2.84 14.30 -26.98
CA THR A 2 3.15 12.87 -26.99
C THR A 2 3.06 12.38 -25.56
N ALA A 3 2.18 11.43 -25.28
CA ALA A 3 2.20 10.73 -23.99
C ALA A 3 3.57 10.06 -23.88
N GLU A 4 4.38 10.51 -22.94
CA GLU A 4 5.65 9.86 -22.62
C GLU A 4 5.32 8.42 -22.17
N ALA A 5 6.06 7.45 -22.68
CA ALA A 5 5.83 6.05 -22.34
C ALA A 5 6.08 5.85 -20.83
N ILE A 6 5.22 5.09 -20.16
CA ILE A 6 5.42 4.75 -18.75
C ILE A 6 6.72 3.92 -18.65
N PRO A 7 7.71 4.35 -17.85
CA PRO A 7 8.95 3.61 -17.70
C PRO A 7 8.68 2.27 -16.99
N LYS A 8 9.37 1.24 -17.46
CA LYS A 8 9.34 -0.10 -16.87
C LYS A 8 10.63 -0.34 -16.10
N ILE A 9 10.51 -0.83 -14.86
CA ILE A 9 11.63 -1.17 -13.99
C ILE A 9 11.44 -2.60 -13.47
N HIS A 10 12.45 -3.44 -13.63
CA HIS A 10 12.49 -4.74 -12.98
C HIS A 10 13.00 -4.56 -11.53
N THR A 11 12.31 -5.18 -10.58
CA THR A 11 12.62 -5.08 -9.15
C THR A 11 13.99 -5.67 -8.82
N ASP A 12 14.42 -6.70 -9.56
CA ASP A 12 15.76 -7.31 -9.49
C ASP A 12 16.89 -6.36 -9.89
N ASP A 13 16.60 -5.31 -10.67
CA ASP A 13 17.60 -4.29 -11.08
C ASP A 13 17.79 -3.20 -10.02
N LEU A 14 16.97 -3.21 -8.96
CA LEU A 14 17.03 -2.21 -7.89
C LEU A 14 17.93 -2.72 -6.75
N PRO A 15 18.76 -1.85 -6.13
CA PRO A 15 19.60 -2.22 -4.99
C PRO A 15 18.78 -2.32 -3.69
N MET A 16 17.67 -3.07 -3.73
CA MET A 16 16.72 -3.18 -2.61
C MET A 16 17.34 -3.73 -1.32
N PRO A 17 18.21 -4.78 -1.36
CA PRO A 17 18.84 -5.30 -0.15
C PRO A 17 19.94 -4.39 0.42
N GLU A 18 20.74 -3.74 -0.43
CA GLU A 18 21.95 -3.01 -0.02
C GLU A 18 21.73 -1.50 0.15
N ALA A 19 20.89 -0.88 -0.68
CA ALA A 19 20.67 0.57 -0.74
C ALA A 19 19.21 0.91 -1.08
N ARG A 20 18.30 0.56 -0.16
CA ARG A 20 16.85 0.68 -0.36
C ARG A 20 16.38 2.12 -0.62
N ASP A 21 17.03 3.10 -0.01
CA ASP A 21 16.76 4.52 -0.25
C ASP A 21 17.11 4.92 -1.69
N GLU A 22 18.27 4.49 -2.20
CA GLU A 22 18.65 4.69 -3.61
C GLU A 22 17.65 4.02 -4.56
N ALA A 23 17.22 2.80 -4.25
CA ALA A 23 16.19 2.10 -5.01
C ALA A 23 14.89 2.92 -5.12
N TRP A 24 14.39 3.48 -4.01
CA TRP A 24 13.19 4.33 -4.04
C TRP A 24 13.41 5.67 -4.75
N LEU A 25 14.61 6.24 -4.68
CA LEU A 25 14.97 7.43 -5.46
C LEU A 25 14.96 7.16 -6.96
N ILE A 26 15.39 5.97 -7.41
CA ILE A 26 15.34 5.54 -8.81
C ILE A 26 13.87 5.43 -9.27
N VAL A 27 13.05 4.70 -8.53
CA VAL A 27 11.62 4.52 -8.84
C VAL A 27 10.89 5.86 -8.85
N GLY A 28 11.22 6.77 -7.92
CA GLY A 28 10.60 8.09 -7.80
C GLY A 28 10.91 9.09 -8.91
N ARG A 29 11.73 8.75 -9.92
CA ARG A 29 12.05 9.65 -11.05
C ARG A 29 10.89 9.86 -12.02
N SER A 30 9.90 8.97 -12.01
CA SER A 30 8.67 9.09 -12.80
C SER A 30 7.45 8.99 -11.90
N PRO A 31 6.39 9.80 -12.11
CA PRO A 31 5.17 9.75 -11.30
C PRO A 31 4.47 8.39 -11.28
N ILE A 32 4.61 7.64 -12.36
CA ILE A 32 4.09 6.28 -12.54
C ILE A 32 5.20 5.41 -13.14
N VAL A 33 5.36 4.21 -12.60
CA VAL A 33 6.31 3.21 -13.09
C VAL A 33 5.60 1.87 -13.23
N GLU A 34 5.83 1.16 -14.34
CA GLU A 34 5.46 -0.24 -14.48
C GLU A 34 6.50 -1.11 -13.76
N LEU A 35 6.06 -1.90 -12.79
CA LEU A 35 6.81 -2.95 -12.11
C LEU A 35 6.29 -4.31 -12.58
N GLU A 36 6.90 -5.41 -12.12
CA GLU A 36 6.61 -6.77 -12.58
C GLU A 36 5.11 -7.10 -12.64
N ASP A 37 4.40 -6.92 -11.52
CA ASP A 37 3.00 -7.32 -11.37
C ASP A 37 2.03 -6.12 -11.26
N GLY A 38 2.43 -4.93 -11.71
CA GLY A 38 1.55 -3.78 -11.69
C GLY A 38 2.22 -2.42 -11.84
N TYR A 39 1.60 -1.39 -11.27
CA TYR A 39 2.08 -0.01 -11.36
C TYR A 39 2.36 0.56 -9.98
N ALA A 40 3.48 1.28 -9.85
CA ALA A 40 3.77 2.10 -8.69
C ALA A 40 3.46 3.57 -9.01
N VAL A 41 2.72 4.22 -8.12
CA VAL A 41 2.57 5.69 -8.10
C VAL A 41 3.55 6.27 -7.08
N THR A 42 4.30 7.30 -7.47
CA THR A 42 5.48 7.75 -6.69
C THR A 42 5.39 9.20 -6.24
N THR A 43 4.42 9.95 -6.75
CA THR A 43 4.12 11.31 -6.27
C THR A 43 3.06 11.28 -5.19
N ARG A 44 3.17 12.22 -4.24
CA ARG A 44 2.20 12.34 -3.15
C ARG A 44 0.77 12.47 -3.65
N ASP A 45 0.53 13.29 -4.67
CA ASP A 45 -0.83 13.54 -5.17
C ASP A 45 -1.46 12.28 -5.80
N LEU A 46 -0.69 11.52 -6.57
CA LEU A 46 -1.16 10.25 -7.14
C LEU A 46 -1.36 9.19 -6.06
N VAL A 47 -0.43 9.09 -5.10
CA VAL A 47 -0.56 8.18 -3.95
C VAL A 47 -1.83 8.50 -3.17
N GLU A 48 -2.08 9.77 -2.83
CA GLU A 48 -3.29 10.16 -2.12
C GLU A 48 -4.55 9.88 -2.94
N THR A 49 -4.53 10.12 -4.25
CA THR A 49 -5.66 9.82 -5.15
C THR A 49 -5.98 8.32 -5.14
N VAL A 50 -4.97 7.46 -5.33
CA VAL A 50 -5.14 6.00 -5.36
C VAL A 50 -5.62 5.47 -3.99
N LEU A 51 -4.96 5.89 -2.91
CA LEU A 51 -5.26 5.35 -1.57
C LEU A 51 -6.59 5.83 -0.99
N LYS A 52 -7.18 6.92 -1.50
CA LYS A 52 -8.46 7.47 -1.03
C LYS A 52 -9.66 7.05 -1.88
N ASP A 53 -9.45 6.36 -3.00
CA ASP A 53 -10.52 5.85 -3.89
C ASP A 53 -10.58 4.32 -3.91
N PRO A 54 -11.17 3.69 -2.87
CA PRO A 54 -11.31 2.24 -2.82
C PRO A 54 -12.34 1.68 -3.81
N ALA A 55 -13.16 2.53 -4.44
CA ALA A 55 -14.12 2.10 -5.44
C ALA A 55 -13.42 1.75 -6.77
N THR A 56 -12.37 2.50 -7.11
CA THR A 56 -11.51 2.23 -8.26
C THR A 56 -10.32 1.34 -7.89
N PHE A 57 -9.69 1.54 -6.73
CA PHE A 57 -8.48 0.83 -6.30
C PHE A 57 -8.77 -0.10 -5.11
N SER A 58 -9.31 -1.29 -5.40
CA SER A 58 -9.73 -2.27 -4.40
C SER A 58 -8.56 -2.98 -3.70
N SER A 59 -8.69 -3.21 -2.39
CA SER A 59 -7.72 -3.96 -1.59
C SER A 59 -7.93 -5.48 -1.60
N LYS A 60 -9.00 -5.98 -2.23
CA LYS A 60 -9.42 -7.40 -2.14
C LYS A 60 -8.41 -8.40 -2.68
N LYS A 61 -7.58 -8.01 -3.65
CA LYS A 61 -6.53 -8.84 -4.23
C LYS A 61 -5.12 -8.44 -3.82
N ALA A 62 -4.97 -7.28 -3.17
CA ALA A 62 -3.67 -6.70 -2.85
C ALA A 62 -2.84 -7.57 -1.89
N PHE A 63 -3.49 -8.51 -1.19
CA PHE A 63 -2.88 -9.37 -0.18
C PHE A 63 -2.95 -10.86 -0.51
N ASP A 64 -3.33 -11.23 -1.74
CA ASP A 64 -3.45 -12.64 -2.16
C ASP A 64 -2.10 -13.39 -2.03
N VAL A 65 -0.99 -12.69 -2.26
CA VAL A 65 0.38 -13.23 -2.13
C VAL A 65 0.74 -13.66 -0.71
N LEU A 66 0.07 -13.14 0.32
CA LEU A 66 0.35 -13.49 1.72
C LEU A 66 -0.16 -14.89 2.09
N ALA A 67 -0.97 -15.53 1.23
CA ALA A 67 -1.49 -16.89 1.40
C ALA A 67 -2.03 -17.19 2.81
N SER A 68 -2.67 -16.20 3.45
CA SER A 68 -3.14 -16.34 4.82
C SER A 68 -4.30 -17.35 4.89
N PRO A 69 -4.29 -18.31 5.84
CA PRO A 69 -5.39 -19.27 6.00
C PRO A 69 -6.65 -18.62 6.58
N VAL A 70 -6.56 -17.37 7.04
CA VAL A 70 -7.68 -16.61 7.63
C VAL A 70 -7.85 -15.27 6.92
N PRO A 71 -9.06 -14.70 6.92
CA PRO A 71 -9.28 -13.37 6.36
C PRO A 71 -8.43 -12.31 7.06
N LEU A 72 -7.69 -11.52 6.28
CA LEU A 72 -6.89 -10.40 6.77
C LEU A 72 -7.77 -9.17 6.99
N VAL A 73 -8.56 -9.18 8.06
CA VAL A 73 -9.39 -8.03 8.45
C VAL A 73 -8.56 -6.98 9.19
N PRO A 74 -8.78 -5.67 8.95
CA PRO A 74 -9.64 -5.08 7.92
C PRO A 74 -8.91 -4.84 6.59
N ILE A 75 -7.63 -5.19 6.48
CA ILE A 75 -6.71 -4.70 5.46
C ILE A 75 -7.02 -5.21 4.04
N ALA A 76 -7.52 -6.44 3.88
CA ALA A 76 -7.86 -7.03 2.59
C ALA A 76 -9.32 -6.79 2.15
N PHE A 77 -9.99 -5.78 2.71
CA PHE A 77 -11.40 -5.48 2.45
C PHE A 77 -11.58 -4.03 2.02
N ASP A 78 -12.66 -3.76 1.27
CA ASP A 78 -13.12 -2.42 0.93
C ASP A 78 -14.37 -2.03 1.75
N PRO A 79 -14.74 -0.75 1.81
CA PRO A 79 -16.03 -0.33 2.35
C PRO A 79 -17.22 -0.99 1.61
N PRO A 80 -18.34 -1.27 2.30
CA PRO A 80 -18.62 -0.98 3.71
C PRO A 80 -18.07 -2.02 4.71
N GLN A 81 -17.61 -3.20 4.26
CA GLN A 81 -17.14 -4.27 5.15
C GLN A 81 -15.89 -3.84 5.92
N GLN A 82 -14.93 -3.21 5.25
CA GLN A 82 -13.74 -2.64 5.87
C GLN A 82 -14.09 -1.66 6.99
N THR A 83 -15.06 -0.76 6.74
CA THR A 83 -15.52 0.23 7.72
C THR A 83 -16.10 -0.46 8.95
N ARG A 84 -16.93 -1.49 8.75
CA ARG A 84 -17.52 -2.27 9.85
C ARG A 84 -16.45 -2.96 10.70
N TYR A 85 -15.46 -3.60 10.07
CA TYR A 85 -14.35 -4.23 10.81
C TYR A 85 -13.53 -3.19 11.57
N ARG A 86 -13.23 -2.04 10.96
CA ARG A 86 -12.51 -0.95 11.65
C ARG A 86 -13.29 -0.43 12.86
N GLN A 87 -14.61 -0.25 12.77
CA GLN A 87 -15.43 0.17 13.91
C GLN A 87 -15.38 -0.82 15.08
N ILE A 88 -15.32 -2.12 14.80
CA ILE A 88 -15.19 -3.18 15.81
C ILE A 88 -13.79 -3.16 16.44
N LEU A 89 -12.74 -3.00 15.62
CA LEU A 89 -11.34 -3.12 16.07
C LEU A 89 -10.79 -1.83 16.71
N GLN A 90 -11.17 -0.66 16.20
CA GLN A 90 -10.70 0.67 16.63
C GLN A 90 -10.65 0.86 18.15
N PRO A 91 -11.67 0.49 18.94
CA PRO A 91 -11.66 0.73 20.39
C PRO A 91 -10.46 0.08 21.10
N PHE A 92 -9.99 -1.07 20.61
CA PHE A 92 -8.87 -1.83 21.17
C PHE A 92 -7.51 -1.19 20.88
N PHE A 93 -7.42 -0.35 19.83
CA PHE A 93 -6.19 0.33 19.41
C PHE A 93 -6.19 1.83 19.74
N SER A 94 -7.05 2.27 20.66
CA SER A 94 -7.01 3.65 21.13
C SER A 94 -5.73 3.93 21.96
N PRO A 95 -5.20 5.16 21.97
CA PRO A 95 -3.98 5.50 22.74
C PRO A 95 -4.04 5.06 24.21
N GLY A 96 -5.21 5.19 24.84
CA GLY A 96 -5.41 4.76 26.24
C GLY A 96 -5.39 3.25 26.44
N GLN A 97 -5.86 2.44 25.47
CA GLN A 97 -5.72 0.98 25.54
C GLN A 97 -4.26 0.56 25.34
N LEU A 98 -3.56 1.16 24.37
CA LEU A 98 -2.16 0.86 24.09
C LEU A 98 -1.24 1.20 25.27
N SER A 99 -1.53 2.30 25.98
CA SER A 99 -0.79 2.70 27.18
C SER A 99 -0.92 1.69 28.33
N ARG A 100 -2.05 0.97 28.43
CA ARG A 100 -2.23 -0.10 29.42
C ARG A 100 -1.41 -1.36 29.11
N LEU A 101 -1.07 -1.58 27.84
CA LEU A 101 -0.28 -2.74 27.40
C LEU A 101 1.23 -2.50 27.52
N ASN A 102 1.66 -1.25 27.62
CA ASN A 102 3.04 -0.86 27.87
C ASN A 102 3.11 0.00 29.15
N PRO A 103 2.92 -0.60 30.34
CA PRO A 103 3.09 0.11 31.59
C PRO A 103 4.58 0.41 31.77
N ASN A 104 4.98 1.63 31.42
CA ASN A 104 6.18 2.25 31.97
C ASN A 104 5.84 2.83 33.35
#